data_AF-A0A5J4RPR1-F1
#
_entry.id   AF-A0A5J4RPR1-F1
#
_cell.length_a   1.000
_cell.length_b   1.000
_cell.length_c   1.000
_cell.angle_alpha   90.00
_cell.angle_beta   90.00
_cell.angle_gamma   90.00
#
_symmetry.space_group_name_H-M   'P 1'
#
loop_
_entity.id
_entity.type
_entity.pdbx_description
1 polymer ?
#
loop_
_entity_poly.entity_id
_entity_poly.type
_entity_poly.pdbx_seq_one_letter_code
_entity_poly.pdbx_strand_id
1 'polypeptide(L)'
;SGTAGKPILGQINSKELTDILIVVVRYFGGIKLGTGGLSTAYEVAAADALNNAVIIEKTVDEEVTVVFEYLFMNDVMRVVKEEGAEILYQSYDKSCKMTLRIRRQHWK
;
A
#
# COMPACT_ATOMS: atom_id res chain seq x y z
N SER A 1 -17.79 23.82 6.52
CA SER A 1 -17.51 22.47 6.00
C SER A 1 -16.03 22.38 5.66
N GLY A 2 -15.30 21.34 6.09
CA GLY A 2 -13.88 21.15 5.75
C GLY A 2 -12.85 21.31 6.88
N THR A 3 -13.25 21.54 8.13
CA THR A 3 -12.34 21.73 9.27
C THR A 3 -11.83 20.43 9.91
N ALA A 4 -12.27 19.27 9.43
CA ALA A 4 -11.85 17.96 9.95
C ALA A 4 -11.16 17.13 8.86
N GLY A 5 -11.91 16.76 7.83
CA GLY A 5 -11.40 15.90 6.76
C GLY A 5 -10.22 16.49 5.97
N LYS A 6 -10.27 17.78 5.60
CA LYS A 6 -9.17 18.40 4.83
C LYS A 6 -7.85 18.45 5.61
N PRO A 7 -7.83 18.85 6.90
CA PRO A 7 -6.61 18.77 7.72
C PRO A 7 -6.04 17.36 7.85
N ILE A 8 -6.90 16.35 8.09
CA ILE A 8 -6.46 14.95 8.18
C ILE A 8 -5.85 14.48 6.84
N LEU A 9 -6.54 14.74 5.72
CA LEU A 9 -6.04 14.41 4.39
C LEU A 9 -4.73 15.14 4.06
N GLY A 10 -4.58 16.39 4.51
CA GLY A 10 -3.35 17.15 4.37
C GLY A 10 -2.16 16.45 5.02
N GLN A 11 -2.33 15.84 6.19
CA GLN A 11 -1.28 15.08 6.89
C GLN A 11 -0.97 13.73 6.19
N ILE A 12 -1.98 13.07 5.62
CA ILE A 12 -1.77 11.87 4.79
C ILE A 12 -0.93 12.22 3.55
N ASN A 13 -1.32 13.28 2.85
CA ASN A 13 -0.68 13.72 1.61
C ASN A 13 0.74 14.27 1.84
N SER A 14 0.98 14.98 2.95
CA SER A 14 2.31 15.54 3.26
C SER A 14 3.35 14.45 3.53
N LYS A 15 2.92 13.25 3.90
CA LYS A 15 3.76 12.05 4.07
C LYS A 15 3.69 11.09 2.87
N GLU A 16 3.02 11.49 1.77
CA GLU A 16 2.86 10.70 0.55
C GLU A 16 2.26 9.29 0.80
N LEU A 17 1.40 9.17 1.81
CA LEU A 17 0.84 7.88 2.22
C LEU A 17 -0.38 7.49 1.38
N THR A 18 -0.48 6.20 1.09
CA THR A 18 -1.61 5.58 0.39
C THR A 18 -2.05 4.32 1.14
N ASP A 19 -3.23 3.79 0.82
CA ASP A 19 -3.79 2.58 1.44
C ASP A 19 -3.89 2.63 2.99
N ILE A 20 -4.33 3.79 3.50
CA ILE A 20 -4.53 4.00 4.94
C ILE A 20 -5.85 4.69 5.26
N LEU A 21 -6.31 4.55 6.50
CA LEU A 21 -7.47 5.23 7.05
C LEU A 21 -7.11 5.85 8.41
N ILE A 22 -7.43 7.14 8.58
CA ILE A 22 -7.31 7.83 9.88
C ILE A 22 -8.71 8.18 10.38
N VAL A 23 -9.01 7.81 11.62
CA VAL A 23 -10.24 8.17 12.33
C VAL A 23 -9.89 8.99 13.55
N VAL A 24 -10.45 10.20 13.64
CA VAL A 24 -10.30 11.06 14.83
C VAL A 24 -11.64 11.17 15.54
N VAL A 25 -11.72 10.60 16.74
CA VAL A 25 -12.89 10.73 17.62
C VAL A 25 -12.70 11.95 18.51
N ARG A 26 -13.67 12.87 18.48
CA ARG A 26 -13.64 14.09 19.28
C ARG A 26 -14.89 14.20 20.14
N TYR A 27 -14.70 14.32 21.44
CA TYR A 27 -15.77 14.63 22.40
C TYR A 27 -15.85 16.14 22.65
N PHE A 28 -17.07 16.68 22.79
CA PHE A 28 -17.26 18.11 23.03
C PHE A 28 -16.97 18.46 24.50
N GLY A 29 -16.02 19.36 24.73
CA GLY A 29 -15.56 19.76 26.08
C GLY A 29 -16.24 21.00 26.66
N GLY A 30 -17.42 21.40 26.18
CA GLY A 30 -18.16 22.56 26.70
C GLY A 30 -17.80 23.91 26.09
N ILE A 31 -16.69 24.03 25.35
CA ILE A 31 -16.27 25.27 24.69
C ILE A 31 -16.08 25.04 23.18
N LYS A 32 -16.56 25.99 22.37
CA LYS A 32 -16.39 25.98 20.90
C LYS A 32 -14.99 26.48 20.54
N LEU A 33 -14.27 25.71 19.72
CA LEU A 33 -12.91 26.06 19.26
C LEU A 33 -12.88 27.00 18.04
N GLY A 34 -14.05 27.33 17.46
CA GLY A 34 -14.12 27.99 16.16
C GLY A 34 -13.57 27.12 15.02
N THR A 35 -13.55 27.65 13.81
CA THR A 35 -13.12 26.92 12.61
C THR A 35 -11.61 26.64 12.59
N GLY A 36 -10.80 27.65 12.94
CA GLY A 36 -9.34 27.52 13.01
C GLY A 36 -8.91 26.49 14.06
N GLY A 37 -9.41 26.61 15.30
CA GLY A 37 -9.06 25.68 16.37
C GLY A 37 -9.52 24.24 16.10
N LEU A 38 -10.67 24.06 15.44
CA LEU A 38 -11.09 22.74 14.94
C LEU A 38 -10.10 22.18 13.92
N SER A 39 -9.72 22.99 12.93
CA SER A 39 -8.79 22.60 11.88
C SER A 39 -7.45 22.12 12.45
N THR A 40 -6.86 22.92 13.33
CA THR A 40 -5.60 22.60 14.01
C THR A 40 -5.72 21.35 14.88
N ALA A 41 -6.82 21.17 15.61
CA ALA A 41 -7.00 19.99 16.46
C ALA A 41 -7.01 18.67 15.67
N TYR A 42 -7.70 18.63 14.52
CA TYR A 42 -7.73 17.45 13.65
C TYR A 42 -6.39 17.23 12.93
N GLU A 43 -5.71 18.31 12.55
CA GLU A 43 -4.37 18.26 11.96
C GLU A 43 -3.36 17.63 12.92
N VAL A 44 -3.28 18.16 14.14
CA VAL A 44 -2.34 17.70 15.17
C VAL A 44 -2.61 16.25 15.56
N ALA A 45 -3.88 15.87 15.72
CA ALA A 45 -4.24 14.48 16.05
C ALA A 45 -3.82 13.50 14.95
N ALA A 46 -4.04 13.85 13.67
CA ALA A 46 -3.60 13.00 12.56
C ALA A 46 -2.07 12.93 12.45
N ALA A 47 -1.38 14.05 12.62
CA ALA A 47 0.08 14.10 12.59
C ALA A 47 0.71 13.23 13.68
N ASP A 48 0.17 13.30 14.91
CA ASP A 48 0.65 12.49 16.04
C ASP A 48 0.45 11.00 15.79
N ALA A 49 -0.73 10.59 15.30
CA ALA A 49 -0.99 9.19 14.91
C ALA A 49 0.00 8.70 13.84
N LEU A 50 0.28 9.52 12.82
CA LEU A 50 1.23 9.20 11.77
C LEU A 50 2.70 9.23 12.21
N ASN A 51 3.05 9.94 13.27
CA ASN A 51 4.41 9.97 13.83
C ASN A 51 4.71 8.74 14.67
N ASN A 52 3.68 8.13 15.25
CA ASN A 52 3.79 6.92 16.06
C ASN A 52 3.48 5.64 15.27
N ALA A 53 3.08 5.76 14.00
CA ALA A 53 2.83 4.62 13.12
C ALA A 53 4.13 4.11 12.48
N VAL A 54 4.21 2.79 12.28
CA VAL A 54 5.26 2.19 11.43
C VAL A 54 4.80 2.29 9.98
N ILE A 55 5.52 3.07 9.19
CA ILE A 55 5.27 3.23 7.75
C ILE A 55 6.15 2.24 7.00
N ILE A 56 5.55 1.48 6.09
CA ILE A 56 6.25 0.52 5.23
C ILE A 56 6.00 0.85 3.76
N GLU A 57 7.01 0.63 2.94
CA GLU A 57 6.86 0.69 1.49
C GLU A 57 6.28 -0.64 0.98
N LYS A 58 5.29 -0.56 0.09
CA LYS A 58 4.69 -1.71 -0.58
C LYS A 58 4.53 -1.45 -2.06
N THR A 59 4.75 -2.48 -2.85
CA THR A 59 4.43 -2.50 -4.28
C THR A 59 3.00 -2.99 -4.48
N VAL A 60 2.35 -2.50 -5.54
CA VAL A 60 1.16 -3.15 -6.06
C VAL A 60 1.65 -4.34 -6.86
N ASP A 61 1.26 -5.54 -6.45
CA ASP A 61 1.67 -6.78 -7.08
C ASP A 61 0.48 -7.47 -7.75
N GLU A 62 0.77 -8.29 -8.75
CA GLU A 62 -0.20 -9.14 -9.44
C GLU A 62 0.27 -10.59 -9.43
N GLU A 63 -0.69 -11.52 -9.36
CA GLU A 63 -0.41 -12.95 -9.43
C GLU A 63 -0.60 -13.45 -10.86
N VAL A 64 0.47 -14.00 -11.44
CA VAL A 64 0.48 -14.54 -12.81
C VAL A 64 0.82 -16.01 -12.76
N THR A 65 0.06 -16.83 -13.50
CA THR A 65 0.35 -18.25 -13.65
C THR A 65 0.85 -18.55 -15.05
N VAL A 66 2.04 -19.11 -15.15
CA VAL A 66 2.66 -19.55 -16.41
C VAL A 66 2.71 -21.08 -16.46
N VAL A 67 2.45 -21.64 -17.65
CA VAL A 67 2.59 -23.07 -17.93
C VAL A 67 3.56 -23.22 -19.10
N PHE A 68 4.60 -24.00 -18.91
CA PHE A 68 5.69 -24.14 -19.89
C PHE A 68 6.31 -25.55 -19.84
N GLU A 69 6.99 -25.94 -20.92
CA GLU A 69 7.71 -27.21 -20.98
C GLU A 69 9.05 -27.16 -20.23
N TYR A 70 9.52 -28.30 -19.74
CA TYR A 70 10.76 -28.40 -18.95
C TYR A 70 11.99 -27.79 -19.64
N LEU A 71 12.05 -27.82 -20.98
CA LEU A 71 13.17 -27.26 -21.73
C LEU A 71 13.38 -25.76 -21.49
N PHE A 72 12.33 -25.04 -21.06
CA PHE A 72 12.36 -23.60 -20.79
C PHE A 72 12.61 -23.27 -19.31
N MET A 73 12.85 -24.27 -18.45
CA MET A 73 13.02 -24.05 -17.01
C MET A 73 14.09 -23.02 -16.68
N ASN A 74 15.25 -23.12 -17.30
CA ASN A 74 16.37 -22.22 -17.04
C ASN A 74 16.05 -20.78 -17.49
N ASP A 75 15.38 -20.62 -18.63
CA ASP A 75 14.97 -19.31 -19.13
C ASP A 75 13.91 -18.67 -18.24
N VAL A 76 12.89 -19.43 -17.83
CA VAL A 76 11.84 -18.94 -16.93
C VAL A 76 12.43 -18.56 -15.57
N MET A 77 13.27 -19.39 -14.97
CA MET A 77 13.89 -19.10 -13.67
C MET A 77 14.83 -17.88 -13.74
N ARG A 78 15.48 -17.65 -14.89
CA ARG A 78 16.26 -16.43 -15.13
C ARG A 78 15.36 -15.20 -15.09
N VAL A 79 14.25 -15.20 -15.83
CA VAL A 79 13.29 -14.07 -15.85
C VAL A 79 12.70 -13.84 -14.45
N VAL A 80 12.30 -14.91 -13.74
CA VAL A 80 11.80 -14.82 -12.36
C VAL A 80 12.78 -14.09 -11.45
N LYS A 81 14.08 -14.40 -11.57
CA LYS A 81 15.14 -13.75 -10.77
C LYS A 81 15.39 -12.31 -11.21
N GLU A 82 15.44 -12.04 -12.51
CA GLU A 82 15.67 -10.70 -13.07
C GLU A 82 14.55 -9.72 -12.68
N GLU A 83 13.29 -10.19 -12.67
CA GLU A 83 12.12 -9.40 -12.27
C GLU A 83 11.90 -9.36 -10.74
N GLY A 84 12.71 -10.09 -9.96
CA GLY A 84 12.53 -10.19 -8.51
C GLY A 84 11.19 -10.80 -8.10
N ALA A 85 10.63 -11.68 -8.94
CA ALA A 85 9.32 -12.28 -8.74
C ALA A 85 9.35 -13.30 -7.59
N GLU A 86 8.31 -13.30 -6.76
CA GLU A 86 8.12 -14.28 -5.69
C GLU A 86 7.37 -15.50 -6.25
N ILE A 87 7.90 -16.72 -6.06
CA ILE A 87 7.23 -17.96 -6.46
C ILE A 87 6.23 -18.37 -5.37
N LEU A 88 4.94 -18.26 -5.65
CA LEU A 88 3.86 -18.63 -4.72
C LEU A 88 3.51 -20.13 -4.80
N TYR A 89 3.60 -20.70 -6.00
CA TYR A 89 3.29 -22.09 -6.25
C TYR A 89 4.08 -22.63 -7.44
N GLN A 90 4.50 -23.88 -7.37
CA GLN A 90 5.13 -24.59 -8.48
C GLN A 90 4.68 -26.05 -8.50
N SER A 91 4.42 -26.57 -9.69
CA SER A 91 4.07 -27.97 -9.93
C SER A 91 4.74 -28.49 -11.19
N TYR A 92 5.16 -29.74 -11.13
CA TYR A 92 5.93 -30.41 -12.15
C TYR A 92 5.24 -31.75 -12.44
N ASP A 93 4.56 -31.83 -13.58
CA ASP A 93 3.97 -33.07 -14.10
C ASP A 93 4.47 -33.27 -15.54
N LYS A 94 3.59 -33.32 -16.54
CA LYS A 94 3.97 -33.31 -17.96
C LYS A 94 4.52 -31.97 -18.43
N SER A 95 4.09 -30.89 -17.78
CA SER A 95 4.61 -29.53 -17.95
C SER A 95 4.87 -28.90 -16.59
N CYS A 96 5.59 -27.79 -16.59
CA CYS A 96 5.81 -26.97 -15.43
C CYS A 96 4.69 -25.94 -15.33
N LYS A 97 4.06 -25.84 -14.16
CA LYS A 97 3.12 -24.78 -13.82
C LYS A 97 3.70 -23.97 -12.67
N MET A 98 3.78 -22.65 -12.82
CA MET A 98 4.33 -21.76 -11.81
C MET A 98 3.41 -20.55 -11.62
N THR A 99 3.06 -20.26 -10.38
CA THR A 99 2.34 -19.03 -10.00
C THR A 99 3.33 -18.10 -9.33
N LEU A 100 3.45 -16.91 -9.89
CA LEU A 100 4.39 -15.87 -9.51
C LEU A 100 3.62 -14.66 -8.99
N ARG A 101 4.11 -14.04 -7.93
CA ARG A 101 3.77 -12.66 -7.59
C ARG A 101 4.82 -11.75 -8.22
N ILE A 102 4.37 -10.93 -9.15
CA ILE A 102 5.21 -9.96 -9.84
C ILE A 102 4.76 -8.55 -9.48
N ARG A 103 5.72 -7.63 -9.38
CA ARG A 103 5.38 -6.21 -9.25
C ARG A 103 4.58 -5.78 -10.47
N ARG A 104 3.42 -5.16 -10.24
CA ARG A 104 2.62 -4.54 -11.30
C ARG A 104 3.39 -3.34 -11.86
N GLN A 105 4.17 -3.58 -12.92
CA GLN A 105 4.72 -2.48 -13.70
C GLN A 105 3.54 -1.84 -14.45
N HIS A 106 3.34 -0.53 -14.27
CA HIS A 106 2.37 0.20 -15.09
C HIS A 106 2.79 0.07 -16.55
N TRP A 107 2.19 -0.85 -17.31
CA TRP A 107 2.16 -0.75 -18.76
C TRP A 107 1.47 0.58 -19.08
N LYS A 108 2.24 1.56 -19.56
CA LYS A 108 1.71 2.77 -20.18
C LYS A 108 1.11 2.42 -21.53
#